data_AF-A0A1S1QMR1-F1
#
_entry.id   AF-A0A1S1QMR1-F1
#
_cell.length_a   1.000
_cell.length_b   1.000
_cell.length_c   1.000
_cell.angle_alpha   90.00
_cell.angle_beta   90.00
_cell.angle_gamma   90.00
#
_symmetry.space_group_name_H-M   'P 1'
#
loop_
_entity.id
_entity.type
_entity.pdbx_description
1 polymer ?
#
loop_
_entity_poly.entity_id
_entity_poly.type
_entity_poly.pdbx_seq_one_letter_code
_entity_poly.pdbx_strand_id
1 'polypeptide(L)' 'MKTTLDCPCGTRIQGENEDDLVEKAQAHLAEKHPHLEYDRDAILFMAF' A
#
# COMPACT_ATOMS: atom_id res chain seq x y z
N MET A 1 -9.85 7.36 8.59
CA MET A 1 -9.90 6.41 7.47
C MET A 1 -8.67 6.68 6.65
N LYS A 2 -7.79 5.69 6.51
CA LYS A 2 -6.50 5.88 5.86
C LYS A 2 -6.65 5.60 4.37
N THR A 3 -6.34 6.59 3.54
CA THR A 3 -6.54 6.49 2.09
C THR A 3 -5.28 6.79 1.30
N THR A 4 -4.19 7.14 1.98
CA THR A 4 -2.93 7.47 1.34
C THR A 4 -1.78 6.71 1.99
N LEU A 5 -0.90 6.14 1.16
CA LEU A 5 0.33 5.49 1.58
C LEU A 5 1.51 6.11 0.81
N ASP A 6 2.50 6.59 1.54
CA ASP A 6 3.80 6.91 0.96
C ASP A 6 4.71 5.68 1.11
N CYS A 7 4.90 4.95 0.02
CA CYS A 7 5.75 3.77 0.00
C CYS A 7 7.23 4.19 0.18
N PRO A 8 8.03 3.46 0.99
CA PRO A 8 9.46 3.77 1.18
C PRO A 8 10.30 3.81 -0.10
N CYS A 9 9.81 3.22 -1.20
CA CYS A 9 10.46 3.30 -2.50
C CYS A 9 10.27 4.66 -3.21
N GLY A 10 9.49 5.57 -2.64
CA GLY A 10 9.18 6.90 -3.18
C GLY A 10 7.86 6.97 -3.97
N THR A 11 7.11 5.88 -4.06
CA THR A 11 5.79 5.87 -4.74
C THR A 11 4.68 6.27 -3.77
N ARG A 12 3.88 7.27 -4.14
CA ARG A 12 2.63 7.59 -3.43
C ARG A 12 1.48 6.76 -4.01
N ILE A 13 0.75 6.09 -3.14
CA ILE A 13 -0.42 5.27 -3.48
C ILE A 13 -1.65 5.89 -2.80
N GLN A 14 -2.72 6.09 -3.57
CA GLN A 14 -3.96 6.66 -3.07
C GLN A 14 -5.14 5.76 -3.41
N GLY A 15 -5.90 5.40 -2.38
CA GLY A 15 -7.14 4.66 -2.46
C GLY A 15 -8.37 5.51 -2.18
N GLU A 16 -9.55 5.04 -2.58
CA GLU A 16 -10.85 5.63 -2.23
C GLU A 16 -11.26 5.29 -0.79
N ASN A 17 -10.76 4.17 -0.28
CA ASN A 17 -10.95 3.67 1.08
C ASN A 17 -9.76 2.77 1.46
N GLU A 18 -9.79 2.17 2.65
CA GLU A 18 -8.71 1.32 3.14
C GLU A 18 -8.53 0.04 2.31
N ASP A 19 -9.61 -0.54 1.79
CA ASP A 19 -9.54 -1.77 1.01
C ASP A 19 -8.95 -1.49 -0.39
N ASP A 20 -9.41 -0.44 -1.07
CA ASP A 20 -8.85 0.00 -2.36
C ASP A 20 -7.38 0.43 -2.22
N LEU A 21 -7.01 1.08 -1.11
CA LEU A 21 -5.61 1.40 -0.82
C LEU A 21 -4.75 0.13 -0.69
N VAL A 22 -5.27 -0.88 0.01
CA VAL A 22 -4.56 -2.15 0.24
C VAL A 22 -4.40 -2.93 -1.05
N GLU A 23 -5.45 -3.03 -1.87
CA GLU A 23 -5.37 -3.69 -3.18
C GLU A 23 -4.33 -3.02 -4.09
N LYS A 24 -4.34 -1.68 -4.16
CA LYS A 24 -3.35 -0.92 -4.94
C LYS A 24 -1.93 -1.08 -4.40
N ALA A 25 -1.74 -1.09 -3.08
CA ALA A 25 -0.44 -1.31 -2.47
C ALA A 25 0.08 -2.73 -2.72
N GLN A 26 -0.76 -3.75 -2.63
CA GLN A 26 -0.39 -5.13 -2.94
C GLN A 26 -0.03 -5.31 -4.42
N ALA A 27 -0.80 -4.71 -5.33
CA ALA A 27 -0.47 -4.72 -6.76
C ALA A 27 0.89 -4.04 -7.04
N HIS A 28 1.16 -2.90 -6.39
CA HIS A 28 2.45 -2.23 -6.48
C HIS A 28 3.60 -3.12 -5.97
N LEU A 29 3.43 -3.80 -4.83
CA LEU A 29 4.43 -4.72 -4.29
C LEU A 29 4.68 -5.89 -5.23
N ALA A 30 3.64 -6.54 -5.75
CA ALA A 30 3.79 -7.65 -6.69
C ALA A 30 4.55 -7.24 -7.97
N GLU A 31 4.34 -6.02 -8.46
CA GLU A 31 5.00 -5.52 -9.68
C GLU A 31 6.45 -5.04 -9.43
N LYS A 32 6.69 -4.24 -8.37
CA LYS A 32 7.98 -3.56 -8.13
C LYS A 32 8.88 -4.29 -7.16
N HIS A 33 8.29 -5.06 -6.25
CA HIS A 33 8.95 -5.68 -5.11
C HIS A 33 8.45 -7.13 -4.90
N PRO A 34 8.63 -8.06 -5.86
CA PRO A 34 8.09 -9.42 -5.78
C PRO A 34 8.66 -10.27 -4.63
N HIS A 35 9.66 -9.75 -3.91
CA HIS A 35 10.28 -10.35 -2.73
C HIS A 35 9.74 -9.76 -1.41
N LEU A 36 8.86 -8.75 -1.48
CA LEU A 36 8.23 -8.15 -0.31
C LEU A 36 6.76 -8.55 -0.26
N GLU A 37 6.35 -9.10 0.87
CA GLU A 37 4.95 -9.38 1.18
C GLU A 37 4.55 -8.53 2.39
N TYR A 38 3.67 -7.54 2.16
CA TYR A 38 3.01 -6.81 3.24
C TYR A 38 1.56 -7.23 3.32
N ASP A 39 1.13 -7.55 4.53
CA ASP A 39 -0.27 -7.77 4.83
C ASP A 39 -1.03 -6.43 4.94
N ARG A 40 -2.36 -6.55 5.06
CA ARG A 40 -3.26 -5.40 5.18
C ARG A 40 -2.87 -4.50 6.36
N ASP A 41 -2.53 -5.10 7.49
CA ASP A 41 -2.23 -4.36 8.72
C ASP A 41 -0.92 -3.58 8.60
N ALA A 42 0.12 -4.17 7.99
CA ALA A 42 1.37 -3.47 7.70
C ALA A 42 1.16 -2.30 6.74
N ILE A 43 0.38 -2.50 5.67
CA ILE A 43 0.05 -1.44 4.71
C ILE A 43 -0.70 -0.31 5.41
N LEU A 44 -1.72 -0.63 6.20
CA LEU A 44 -2.51 0.36 6.91
C LEU A 44 -1.75 1.00 8.07
N PHE A 45 -0.75 0.35 8.66
CA PHE A 45 0.10 0.95 9.68
C PHE A 45 0.89 2.13 9.11
N MET A 46 1.40 2.00 7.88
CA MET A 46 2.16 3.03 7.17
C MET A 46 1.28 4.12 6.52
N ALA A 47 -0.01 3.83 6.30
CA ALA A 47 -0.95 4.77 5.70
C ALA A 47 -1.45 5.84 6.67
N PHE A 48 -1.93 6.96 6.11
CA PHE A 48 -2.54 8.08 6.82
C PHE A 48 -3.80 8.63 6.13
#